data_AF-A0A413T2A1-F1
#
_entry.id   AF-A0A413T2A1-F1
#
_cell.length_a   1.000
_cell.length_b   1.000
_cell.length_c   1.000
_cell.angle_alpha   90.00
_cell.angle_beta   90.00
_cell.angle_gamma   90.00
#
_symmetry.space_group_name_H-M   'P 1'
#
loop_
_entity.id
_entity.type
_entity.pdbx_description
1 polymer ?
#
loop_
_entity_poly.entity_id
_entity_poly.type
_entity_poly.pdbx_seq_one_letter_code
_entity_poly.pdbx_strand_id
1 'polypeptide(L)'
;MLSLTKNTAIYLISIMKKLKKTSDEELLNLYQSNSEENLLNILLQRHMPQIRQNVRSLVCNKEDVEDLCQDIYSRILIKLRQGYYSNGHIQAWIYRIVQNYVYSFYRKKKHEFITQELTDLNIGDTYNPQIQISAESETKRSIFREKDKTKRSKKESAQHSKSRNKSFVMTSVSAL
;
A
#
# COMPACT_ATOMS: atom_id res chain seq x y z
N MET A 1 -31.57 27.63 26.99
CA MET A 1 -31.30 26.23 26.58
C MET A 1 -31.10 26.09 25.06
N LEU A 2 -32.05 26.49 24.21
CA LEU A 2 -31.95 26.39 22.74
C LEU A 2 -30.87 27.27 22.06
N SER A 3 -30.41 28.36 22.70
CA SER A 3 -29.36 29.25 22.16
C SER A 3 -27.94 28.73 22.43
N LEU A 4 -27.70 28.13 23.60
CA LEU A 4 -26.42 27.50 23.92
C LEU A 4 -26.13 26.30 23.02
N THR A 5 -27.14 25.49 22.70
CA THR A 5 -26.99 24.33 21.81
C THR A 5 -26.69 24.70 20.36
N LYS A 6 -27.22 25.83 19.88
CA LYS A 6 -26.88 26.37 18.56
C LYS A 6 -25.43 26.87 18.50
N ASN A 7 -24.97 27.58 19.54
CA ASN A 7 -23.60 28.09 19.60
C ASN A 7 -22.56 26.97 19.70
N THR A 8 -22.82 25.92 20.47
CA THR A 8 -21.95 24.74 20.51
C THR A 8 -21.93 24.00 19.17
N ALA A 9 -23.08 23.83 18.51
CA ALA A 9 -23.14 23.24 17.18
C ALA A 9 -22.33 24.04 16.14
N ILE A 10 -22.43 25.37 16.15
CA ILE A 10 -21.63 26.25 15.27
C ILE A 10 -20.14 26.07 15.53
N TYR A 11 -19.74 26.02 16.80
CA TYR A 11 -18.34 25.81 17.20
C TYR A 11 -17.81 24.45 16.74
N LEU A 12 -18.58 23.37 16.94
CA LEU A 12 -18.23 22.03 16.47
C LEU A 12 -18.10 21.96 14.95
N ILE A 13 -19.03 22.60 14.20
CA ILE A 13 -18.94 22.70 12.74
C ILE A 13 -17.67 23.44 12.31
N SER A 14 -17.30 24.51 13.01
CA SER A 14 -16.07 25.26 12.76
C SER A 14 -14.82 24.40 12.97
N ILE A 15 -14.76 23.64 14.08
CA ILE A 15 -13.68 22.68 14.35
C ILE A 15 -13.60 21.63 13.25
N MET A 16 -14.72 21.00 12.90
CA MET A 16 -14.75 19.97 11.85
C MET A 16 -14.28 20.52 10.50
N LYS A 17 -14.63 21.76 10.15
CA LYS A 17 -14.12 22.42 8.94
C LYS A 17 -12.62 22.64 8.98
N LYS A 18 -12.07 23.01 10.14
CA LYS A 18 -10.62 23.17 10.34
C LYS A 18 -9.90 21.83 10.18
N LEU A 19 -10.36 20.78 10.87
CA LEU A 19 -9.78 19.42 10.81
C LEU A 19 -9.77 18.86 9.38
N LYS A 20 -10.79 19.17 8.57
CA LYS A 20 -10.82 18.75 7.15
C LYS A 20 -9.74 19.39 6.28
N LYS A 21 -9.14 20.52 6.71
CA LYS A 21 -8.03 21.19 5.99
C LYS A 21 -6.65 20.86 6.55
N THR A 22 -6.59 20.33 7.76
CA THR A 22 -5.36 19.85 8.42
C THR A 22 -4.68 18.78 7.57
N SER A 23 -3.35 18.80 7.52
CA SER A 23 -2.57 17.80 6.75
C SER A 23 -2.73 16.40 7.36
N ASP A 24 -2.46 15.35 6.57
CA ASP A 24 -2.59 13.99 7.06
C ASP A 24 -1.61 13.69 8.20
N GLU A 25 -0.38 14.24 8.13
CA GLU A 25 0.62 14.11 9.19
C GLU A 25 0.17 14.79 10.48
N GLU A 26 -0.38 15.99 10.38
CA GLU A 26 -0.85 16.73 11.55
C GLU A 26 -2.08 16.06 12.18
N LEU A 27 -2.99 15.49 11.38
CA LEU A 27 -4.11 14.67 11.89
C LEU A 27 -3.61 13.42 12.63
N LEU A 28 -2.56 12.76 12.14
CA LEU A 28 -1.96 11.60 12.81
C LEU A 28 -1.24 11.99 14.11
N ASN A 29 -0.51 13.11 14.12
CA ASN A 29 0.14 13.61 15.32
C ASN A 29 -0.87 14.01 16.40
N LEU A 30 -1.99 14.62 16.00
CA LEU A 30 -3.11 14.90 16.91
C LEU A 30 -3.70 13.59 17.45
N TYR A 31 -3.92 12.59 16.60
CA TYR A 31 -4.41 11.29 17.04
C TYR A 31 -3.47 10.63 18.06
N GLN A 32 -2.15 10.68 17.84
CA GLN A 32 -1.17 10.14 18.79
C GLN A 32 -1.20 10.82 20.16
N SER A 33 -1.65 12.07 20.24
CA SER A 33 -1.66 12.86 21.47
C SER A 33 -2.99 12.82 22.22
N ASN A 34 -4.12 12.60 21.53
CA ASN A 34 -5.46 12.63 22.14
C ASN A 34 -6.29 11.35 21.96
N SER A 35 -5.82 10.37 21.16
CA SER A 35 -6.52 9.11 20.85
C SER A 35 -7.94 9.28 20.29
N GLU A 36 -8.26 10.42 19.68
CA GLU A 36 -9.60 10.67 19.13
C GLU A 36 -9.82 9.93 17.80
N GLU A 37 -10.63 8.88 17.81
CA GLU A 37 -10.98 8.06 16.63
C GLU A 37 -11.56 8.86 15.46
N ASN A 38 -12.23 9.98 15.74
CA ASN A 38 -12.77 10.84 14.68
C ASN A 38 -11.67 11.42 13.76
N LEU A 39 -10.44 11.59 14.26
CA LEU A 39 -9.31 12.06 13.46
C LEU A 39 -8.91 11.02 12.40
N LEU A 40 -8.87 9.73 12.76
CA LEU A 40 -8.61 8.65 11.83
C LEU A 40 -9.73 8.54 10.79
N ASN A 41 -10.99 8.68 11.22
CA ASN A 41 -12.12 8.66 10.30
C ASN A 41 -12.06 9.81 9.29
N ILE A 42 -11.73 11.04 9.72
CA ILE A 42 -11.57 12.20 8.82
C ILE A 42 -10.46 11.94 7.79
N LEU A 43 -9.31 11.46 8.27
CA LEU A 43 -8.17 11.12 7.41
C LEU A 43 -8.55 10.05 6.39
N LEU A 44 -9.22 8.99 6.83
CA LEU A 44 -9.52 7.85 5.96
C LEU A 44 -10.65 8.18 4.98
N GLN A 45 -11.66 8.95 5.40
CA GLN A 45 -12.70 9.49 4.52
C GLN A 45 -12.13 10.35 3.39
N ARG A 46 -11.08 11.12 3.66
CA ARG A 46 -10.38 11.91 2.62
C ARG A 46 -9.78 11.03 1.53
N HIS A 47 -9.26 9.86 1.90
CA HIS A 47 -8.60 8.91 1.00
C HIS A 47 -9.55 7.90 0.34
N MET A 48 -10.76 7.71 0.87
CA MET A 48 -11.75 6.75 0.37
C MET A 48 -12.04 6.85 -1.13
N PRO A 49 -12.26 8.04 -1.73
CA PRO A 49 -12.52 8.14 -3.17
C PRO A 49 -11.37 7.57 -4.01
N GLN A 50 -10.13 7.83 -3.59
CA GLN A 50 -8.94 7.38 -4.32
C GLN A 50 -8.66 5.89 -4.10
N ILE A 51 -8.95 5.38 -2.90
CA ILE A 51 -8.94 3.93 -2.61
C ILE A 51 -9.94 3.21 -3.51
N ARG A 52 -11.19 3.69 -3.58
CA ARG A 52 -12.23 3.10 -4.44
C ARG A 52 -11.82 3.12 -5.91
N GLN A 53 -11.27 4.24 -6.39
CA GLN A 53 -10.80 4.34 -7.77
C GLN A 53 -9.66 3.35 -8.07
N ASN A 54 -8.73 3.17 -7.12
CA ASN A 54 -7.64 2.21 -7.25
C ASN A 54 -8.15 0.75 -7.21
N VAL A 55 -9.10 0.42 -6.33
CA VAL A 55 -9.70 -0.92 -6.31
C VAL A 55 -10.42 -1.19 -7.62
N ARG A 56 -11.23 -0.24 -8.09
CA ARG A 56 -11.99 -0.37 -9.34
C ARG A 56 -11.11 -0.55 -10.57
N SER A 57 -9.89 -0.01 -10.59
CA SER A 57 -8.96 -0.21 -11.71
C SER A 57 -8.23 -1.55 -11.67
N LEU A 58 -8.20 -2.22 -10.52
CA LEU A 58 -7.51 -3.50 -10.32
C LEU A 58 -8.45 -4.70 -10.37
N VAL A 59 -9.75 -4.50 -10.19
CA VAL A 59 -10.74 -5.56 -10.04
C VAL A 59 -11.51 -5.74 -11.35
N CYS A 60 -11.60 -6.99 -11.83
CA CYS A 60 -12.34 -7.37 -13.02
C CYS A 60 -13.86 -7.33 -12.80
N ASN A 61 -14.36 -7.88 -11.69
CA ASN A 61 -15.78 -7.83 -11.33
C ASN A 61 -16.13 -6.55 -10.57
N LYS A 62 -17.02 -5.72 -11.11
CA LYS A 62 -17.40 -4.46 -10.47
C LYS A 62 -18.24 -4.64 -9.20
N GLU A 63 -18.90 -5.79 -9.04
CA GLU A 63 -19.70 -6.10 -7.85
C GLU A 63 -18.82 -6.28 -6.60
N ASP A 64 -17.60 -6.84 -6.77
CA ASP A 64 -16.65 -7.05 -5.67
C ASP A 64 -16.06 -5.73 -5.13
N VAL A 65 -16.26 -4.59 -5.81
CA VAL A 65 -15.54 -3.34 -5.50
C VAL A 65 -15.89 -2.77 -4.12
N GLU A 66 -17.19 -2.70 -3.78
CA GLU A 66 -17.59 -2.11 -2.49
C GLU A 66 -17.16 -2.98 -1.31
N ASP A 67 -17.30 -4.31 -1.43
CA ASP A 67 -16.87 -5.27 -0.39
C ASP A 67 -15.35 -5.18 -0.16
N LEU A 68 -14.56 -5.16 -1.23
CA LEU A 68 -13.11 -4.99 -1.13
C LEU A 68 -12.73 -3.64 -0.52
N CYS A 69 -13.46 -2.56 -0.84
CA CYS A 69 -13.21 -1.25 -0.24
C CYS A 69 -13.46 -1.28 1.28
N GLN A 70 -14.52 -1.92 1.76
CA GLN A 70 -14.82 -2.03 3.19
C GLN A 70 -13.76 -2.84 3.94
N ASP A 71 -13.29 -3.94 3.37
CA ASP A 71 -12.21 -4.74 3.94
C ASP A 71 -10.90 -3.96 4.01
N ILE A 72 -10.55 -3.25 2.94
CA ILE A 72 -9.35 -2.41 2.89
C ILE A 72 -9.45 -1.28 3.91
N TYR A 73 -10.62 -0.63 4.02
CA TYR A 73 -10.88 0.41 5.01
C TYR A 73 -10.56 -0.10 6.42
N SER A 74 -11.14 -1.23 6.79
CA SER A 74 -10.97 -1.84 8.11
C SER A 74 -9.49 -2.16 8.39
N ARG A 75 -8.77 -2.68 7.39
CA ARG A 75 -7.33 -2.98 7.52
C ARG A 75 -6.46 -1.74 7.67
N ILE A 76 -6.76 -0.66 6.93
CA ILE A 76 -6.03 0.60 7.08
C ILE A 76 -6.26 1.15 8.48
N LEU A 77 -7.50 1.20 8.94
CA LEU A 77 -7.84 1.72 10.27
C LEU A 77 -7.12 0.97 11.39
N ILE A 78 -7.12 -0.38 11.34
CA ILE A 78 -6.39 -1.23 12.30
C ILE A 78 -4.88 -0.88 12.29
N LYS A 79 -4.28 -0.71 11.12
CA LYS A 79 -2.85 -0.40 11.02
C LYS A 79 -2.51 1.02 11.49
N LEU A 80 -3.39 1.99 11.23
CA LEU A 80 -3.24 3.35 11.75
C LEU A 80 -3.28 3.38 13.27
N ARG A 81 -4.21 2.64 13.89
CA ARG A 81 -4.28 2.48 15.36
C ARG A 81 -3.02 1.86 15.96
N GLN A 82 -2.37 0.98 15.22
CA GLN A 82 -1.09 0.38 15.61
C GLN A 82 0.11 1.31 15.39
N GLY A 83 -0.09 2.52 14.87
CA GLY A 83 0.98 3.49 14.60
C GLY A 83 1.81 3.18 13.34
N TYR A 84 1.37 2.26 12.47
CA TYR A 84 2.11 1.92 11.26
C TYR A 84 1.74 2.85 10.10
N TYR A 85 2.64 3.73 9.70
CA TYR A 85 2.55 4.50 8.45
C TYR A 85 3.94 4.95 7.98
N SER A 86 4.11 5.22 6.68
CA SER A 86 5.45 5.37 6.06
C SER A 86 6.04 6.78 6.19
N ASN A 87 6.50 7.19 7.38
CA ASN A 87 7.29 8.42 7.61
C ASN A 87 6.76 9.64 6.83
N GLY A 88 5.45 9.88 6.87
CA GLY A 88 4.80 11.02 6.17
C GLY A 88 4.15 10.71 4.81
N HIS A 89 4.51 9.61 4.14
CA HIS A 89 3.95 9.28 2.82
C HIS A 89 2.68 8.41 2.87
N ILE A 90 1.65 8.88 3.58
CA ILE A 90 0.43 8.09 3.82
C ILE A 90 -0.25 7.61 2.53
N GLN A 91 -0.24 8.43 1.49
CA GLN A 91 -0.83 8.12 0.20
C GLN A 91 -0.19 6.88 -0.44
N ALA A 92 1.14 6.85 -0.47
CA ALA A 92 1.90 5.74 -1.03
C ALA A 92 1.73 4.46 -0.18
N TRP A 93 1.63 4.63 1.14
CA TRP A 93 1.36 3.53 2.05
C TRP A 93 -0.03 2.91 1.87
N ILE A 94 -1.08 3.75 1.77
CA ILE A 94 -2.45 3.32 1.45
C ILE A 94 -2.48 2.58 0.11
N TYR A 95 -1.86 3.16 -0.92
CA TYR A 95 -1.78 2.52 -2.24
C TYR A 95 -1.18 1.11 -2.15
N ARG A 96 -0.11 0.95 -1.36
CA ARG A 96 0.54 -0.35 -1.17
C ARG A 96 -0.35 -1.35 -0.45
N ILE A 97 -1.14 -0.91 0.53
CA ILE A 97 -2.15 -1.76 1.20
C ILE A 97 -3.19 -2.23 0.19
N VAL A 98 -3.76 -1.31 -0.60
CA VAL A 98 -4.78 -1.63 -1.63
C VAL A 98 -4.27 -2.69 -2.60
N GLN A 99 -3.10 -2.45 -3.20
CA GLN A 99 -2.48 -3.37 -4.16
C GLN A 99 -2.25 -4.76 -3.53
N ASN A 100 -1.64 -4.80 -2.35
CA ASN A 100 -1.39 -6.06 -1.66
C ASN A 100 -2.68 -6.81 -1.33
N TYR A 101 -3.74 -6.08 -0.97
CA TYR A 101 -5.03 -6.68 -0.66
C TYR A 101 -5.67 -7.29 -1.90
N VAL A 102 -5.83 -6.51 -2.97
CA VAL A 102 -6.48 -6.96 -4.22
C VAL A 102 -5.71 -8.14 -4.83
N TYR A 103 -4.38 -8.10 -4.86
CA TYR A 103 -3.61 -9.25 -5.33
C TYR A 103 -3.78 -10.47 -4.43
N SER A 104 -3.88 -10.28 -3.12
CA SER A 104 -4.14 -11.41 -2.21
C SER A 104 -5.54 -12.00 -2.42
N PHE A 105 -6.55 -11.16 -2.67
CA PHE A 105 -7.90 -11.59 -3.02
C PHE A 105 -7.90 -12.45 -4.28
N TYR A 106 -7.30 -11.99 -5.37
CA TYR A 106 -7.26 -12.77 -6.61
C TYR A 106 -6.41 -14.03 -6.51
N ARG A 107 -5.32 -14.01 -5.73
CA ARG A 107 -4.56 -15.24 -5.44
C ARG A 107 -5.46 -16.26 -4.74
N LYS A 108 -6.18 -15.86 -3.69
CA LYS A 108 -7.11 -16.74 -2.98
C LYS A 108 -8.25 -17.26 -3.85
N LYS A 109 -8.88 -16.39 -4.64
CA LYS A 109 -9.97 -16.78 -5.57
C LYS A 109 -9.51 -17.79 -6.61
N LYS A 110 -8.29 -17.65 -7.13
CA LYS A 110 -7.67 -18.65 -8.00
C LYS A 110 -7.44 -19.99 -7.27
N HIS A 111 -6.98 -19.96 -6.03
CA HIS A 111 -6.81 -21.19 -5.24
C HIS A 111 -8.13 -21.88 -4.97
N GLU A 112 -9.16 -21.14 -4.57
CA GLU A 112 -10.50 -21.68 -4.34
C GLU A 112 -11.05 -22.36 -5.59
N PHE A 113 -10.90 -21.74 -6.76
CA PHE A 113 -11.29 -22.34 -8.03
C PHE A 113 -10.53 -23.64 -8.32
N ILE A 114 -9.20 -23.65 -8.16
CA ILE A 114 -8.37 -24.85 -8.39
C ILE A 114 -8.74 -25.95 -7.39
N THR A 115 -8.93 -25.62 -6.12
CA THR A 115 -9.32 -26.58 -5.10
C THR A 115 -10.69 -27.17 -5.42
N GLN A 116 -11.65 -26.35 -5.85
CA GLN A 116 -12.96 -26.82 -6.28
C GLN A 116 -12.84 -27.79 -7.47
N GLU A 117 -12.07 -27.43 -8.50
CA GLU A 117 -11.82 -28.28 -9.67
C GLU A 117 -11.17 -29.62 -9.27
N LEU A 118 -10.19 -29.60 -8.35
CA LEU A 118 -9.54 -30.82 -7.85
C LEU A 118 -10.46 -31.68 -6.98
N THR A 119 -11.36 -31.07 -6.19
CA THR A 119 -12.37 -31.81 -5.43
C THR A 119 -13.42 -32.43 -6.35
N ASP A 120 -13.84 -31.72 -7.41
CA ASP A 120 -14.76 -32.25 -8.41
C ASP A 120 -14.15 -33.44 -9.18
N LEU A 121 -12.82 -33.46 -9.31
CA LEU A 121 -12.04 -34.57 -9.87
C LEU A 121 -11.64 -35.65 -8.84
N ASN A 122 -12.02 -35.50 -7.56
CA ASN A 122 -11.73 -36.42 -6.45
C ASN A 122 -10.21 -36.61 -6.16
N ILE A 123 -9.40 -35.58 -6.41
CA ILE A 123 -7.93 -35.53 -6.20
C ILE A 123 -7.55 -34.59 -5.03
N GLY A 124 -8.54 -33.92 -4.43
CA GLY A 124 -8.36 -32.81 -3.47
C GLY A 124 -7.50 -33.14 -2.24
N ASP A 125 -7.50 -34.39 -1.76
CA ASP A 125 -6.82 -34.79 -0.51
C ASP A 125 -5.29 -34.68 -0.56
N THR A 126 -4.69 -34.58 -1.75
CA THR A 126 -3.23 -34.48 -1.92
C THR A 126 -2.74 -33.02 -2.08
N TYR A 127 -3.64 -32.06 -2.33
CA TYR A 127 -3.26 -30.66 -2.58
C TYR A 127 -3.34 -29.82 -1.31
N ASN A 128 -2.20 -29.36 -0.79
CA ASN A 128 -2.14 -28.37 0.30
C ASN A 128 -1.85 -26.96 -0.26
N PRO A 129 -2.85 -26.07 -0.35
CA PRO A 129 -2.70 -24.75 -0.96
C PRO A 129 -1.67 -23.87 -0.24
N GLN A 130 -1.50 -24.03 1.08
CA GLN A 130 -0.63 -23.18 1.89
C GLN A 130 0.86 -23.38 1.55
N ILE A 131 1.25 -24.61 1.18
CA ILE A 131 2.63 -24.97 0.79
C ILE A 131 2.96 -24.41 -0.60
N GLN A 132 2.00 -24.41 -1.53
CA GLN A 132 2.19 -23.80 -2.85
C GLN A 132 2.32 -22.27 -2.73
N ILE A 133 1.53 -21.65 -1.85
CA ILE A 133 1.52 -20.19 -1.62
C ILE A 133 2.86 -19.71 -1.06
N SER A 134 3.43 -20.42 -0.08
CA SER A 134 4.74 -20.07 0.46
C SER A 134 5.82 -20.19 -0.62
N ALA A 135 5.85 -21.31 -1.36
CA ALA A 135 6.82 -21.54 -2.43
C ALA A 135 6.73 -20.48 -3.55
N GLU A 136 5.53 -20.12 -4.01
CA GLU A 136 5.36 -19.15 -5.10
C GLU A 136 5.70 -17.71 -4.65
N SER A 137 5.39 -17.37 -3.39
CA SER A 137 5.72 -16.07 -2.82
C SER A 137 7.23 -15.90 -2.58
N GLU A 138 7.94 -16.95 -2.12
CA GLU A 138 9.39 -16.98 -1.99
C GLU A 138 10.08 -16.89 -3.35
N THR A 139 9.59 -17.63 -4.35
CA THR A 139 10.12 -17.60 -5.72
C THR A 139 9.97 -16.21 -6.35
N LYS A 140 8.81 -15.54 -6.19
CA LYS A 140 8.63 -14.16 -6.67
C LYS A 140 9.55 -13.17 -5.95
N ARG A 141 9.82 -13.37 -4.66
CA ARG A 141 10.69 -12.52 -3.85
C ARG A 141 12.16 -12.70 -4.18
N SER A 142 12.60 -13.93 -4.48
CA SER A 142 13.97 -14.24 -4.92
C SER A 142 14.24 -13.66 -6.30
N ILE A 143 13.33 -13.83 -7.27
CA ILE A 143 13.42 -13.24 -8.61
C ILE A 143 13.53 -11.71 -8.55
N PHE A 144 12.73 -11.06 -7.69
CA PHE A 144 12.81 -9.60 -7.51
C PHE A 144 14.16 -9.16 -6.92
N ARG A 145 14.66 -9.86 -5.89
CA ARG A 145 15.99 -9.60 -5.30
C ARG A 145 17.11 -9.77 -6.33
N GLU A 146 17.03 -10.80 -7.17
CA GLU A 146 18.02 -11.07 -8.22
C GLU A 146 18.05 -9.96 -9.28
N LYS A 147 16.87 -9.46 -9.67
CA LYS A 147 16.71 -8.31 -10.59
C LYS A 147 17.30 -7.01 -10.02
N ASP A 148 17.19 -6.78 -8.71
CA ASP A 148 17.77 -5.60 -8.07
C ASP A 148 19.31 -5.70 -7.96
N LYS A 149 19.85 -6.89 -7.66
CA LYS A 149 21.31 -7.13 -7.69
C LYS A 149 21.90 -6.89 -9.08
N THR A 150 21.24 -7.37 -10.12
CA THR A 150 21.69 -7.17 -11.52
C THR A 150 21.62 -5.70 -11.95
N LYS A 151 20.61 -4.95 -11.52
CA LYS A 151 20.55 -3.49 -11.77
C LYS A 151 21.69 -2.74 -11.08
N ARG A 152 22.03 -3.12 -9.84
CA ARG A 152 23.10 -2.48 -9.06
C ARG A 152 24.48 -2.77 -9.65
N SER A 153 24.74 -4.03 -10.02
CA SER A 153 25.96 -4.45 -10.71
C SER A 153 26.16 -3.73 -12.05
N LYS A 154 25.11 -3.63 -12.89
CA LYS A 154 25.17 -2.89 -14.17
C LYS A 154 25.47 -1.40 -13.97
N LYS A 155 24.96 -0.78 -12.91
CA LYS A 155 25.21 0.62 -12.57
C LYS A 155 26.66 0.85 -12.12
N GLU A 156 27.20 -0.05 -11.30
CA GLU A 156 28.58 0.00 -10.83
C GLU A 156 29.58 -0.23 -11.98
N SER A 157 29.30 -1.17 -12.89
CA SER A 157 30.10 -1.38 -14.11
C SER A 157 30.08 -0.16 -15.05
N ALA A 158 28.94 0.53 -15.17
CA ALA A 158 28.81 1.76 -15.96
C ALA A 158 29.56 2.95 -15.34
N GLN A 159 29.65 3.03 -14.01
CA GLN A 159 30.45 4.04 -13.31
C GLN A 159 31.95 3.76 -13.46
N HIS A 160 32.36 2.50 -13.31
CA HIS A 160 33.77 2.13 -13.40
C HIS A 160 34.35 2.31 -14.82
N SER A 161 33.54 2.08 -15.87
CA SER A 161 33.91 2.33 -17.26
C SER A 161 34.01 3.83 -17.58
N LYS A 162 33.08 4.67 -17.09
CA LYS A 162 33.20 6.14 -17.20
C LYS A 162 34.45 6.69 -16.52
N SER A 163 34.82 6.16 -15.34
CA SER A 163 36.03 6.57 -14.62
C SER A 163 37.31 6.21 -15.37
N ARG A 164 37.37 5.01 -15.98
CA ARG A 164 38.52 4.55 -16.78
C ARG A 164 38.70 5.38 -18.06
N ASN A 165 37.62 5.72 -18.76
CA ASN A 165 37.73 6.58 -19.95
C ASN A 165 38.19 7.99 -19.58
N LYS A 166 37.73 8.54 -18.44
CA LYS A 166 38.18 9.85 -17.97
C LYS A 166 39.66 9.85 -17.57
N SER A 167 40.16 8.80 -16.93
CA SER A 167 41.59 8.69 -16.61
C SER A 167 42.45 8.51 -17.85
N PHE A 168 42.00 7.71 -18.83
CA PHE A 168 42.71 7.51 -20.09
C PHE A 168 42.89 8.83 -20.87
N VAL A 169 41.82 9.64 -20.98
CA VAL A 169 41.87 10.96 -21.62
C VAL A 169 42.82 11.91 -20.89
N MET A 170 42.83 11.92 -19.55
CA MET A 170 43.73 12.78 -18.77
C MET A 170 45.21 12.37 -18.92
N THR A 171 45.51 11.08 -19.00
CA THR A 171 46.90 10.61 -19.22
C THR A 171 47.40 10.93 -20.62
N SER A 172 46.55 10.85 -21.65
CA SER A 172 46.93 11.23 -23.02
C SER A 172 47.16 12.74 -23.19
N VAL A 173 46.39 13.58 -22.49
CA VAL A 173 46.56 15.04 -22.50
C VAL A 173 47.82 15.49 -21.76
N SER A 174 48.29 14.73 -20.76
CA SER A 174 49.55 15.01 -20.06
C SER A 174 50.81 14.50 -20.77
N ALA A 175 50.66 13.75 -21.87
CA ALA A 175 51.77 13.16 -22.64
C ALA A 175 52.04 13.88 -23.97
N LEU A 176 51.32 14.97 -24.26
CA LEU A 176 51.54 15.93 -25.35
C LEU A 176 52.08 17.23 -24.78
#